data_AF-A0A660M176-F1
#
_entry.id   AF-A0A660M176-F1
#
_cell.length_a   1.000
_cell.length_b   1.000
_cell.length_c   1.000
_cell.angle_alpha   90.00
_cell.angle_beta   90.00
_cell.angle_gamma   90.00
#
_symmetry.space_group_name_H-M   'P 1'
#
loop_
_entity.id
_entity.type
_entity.pdbx_description
1 polymer ?
#
loop_
_entity_poly.entity_id
_entity_poly.type
_entity_poly.pdbx_seq_one_letter_code
_entity_poly.pdbx_strand_id
1 'polypeptide(L)'
;MKKIYYFATGLIAIELPFLLPETAFAASSGIAQVENFFKNVSGTLASFVGSVGVIILIIGGYMYMTASGSPEKLDKAKNTMKWAAFGMAIVIGAIALANIIVSISKQSFGS
;
A
#
# COMPACT_ATOMS: atom_id res chain seq x y z
N MET A 1 -23.27 12.60 -3.94
CA MET A 1 -22.31 13.16 -2.96
C MET A 1 -22.35 12.45 -1.62
N LYS A 2 -23.45 12.39 -0.85
CA LYS A 2 -23.49 11.64 0.44
C LYS A 2 -23.09 10.15 0.39
N LYS A 3 -23.29 9.46 -0.74
CA LYS A 3 -22.95 8.03 -0.91
C LYS A 3 -21.44 7.70 -0.99
N ILE A 4 -20.57 8.63 -1.43
CA ILE A 4 -19.11 8.40 -1.46
C ILE A 4 -18.49 8.51 -0.05
N TYR A 5 -19.12 9.30 0.83
CA TYR A 5 -18.67 9.50 2.21
C TYR A 5 -18.96 8.29 3.09
N TYR A 6 -20.14 7.69 2.97
CA TYR A 6 -20.45 6.43 3.67
C TYR A 6 -19.55 5.27 3.21
N PHE A 7 -19.10 5.30 1.96
CA PHE A 7 -18.21 4.28 1.39
C PHE A 7 -16.75 4.47 1.84
N ALA A 8 -16.28 5.71 1.95
CA ALA A 8 -14.96 6.04 2.49
C ALA A 8 -14.85 5.80 4.01
N THR A 9 -15.91 6.09 4.79
CA THR A 9 -15.92 5.78 6.22
C THR A 9 -16.04 4.28 6.50
N GLY A 10 -16.64 3.52 5.57
CA GLY A 10 -16.61 2.06 5.58
C GLY A 10 -15.20 1.51 5.33
N LEU A 11 -14.45 2.07 4.37
CA LEU A 11 -13.06 1.70 4.10
C LEU A 11 -12.15 1.92 5.33
N ILE A 12 -12.32 3.06 5.99
CA ILE A 12 -11.55 3.49 7.17
C ILE A 12 -11.80 2.61 8.41
N ALA A 13 -13.02 2.12 8.62
CA ALA A 13 -13.32 1.22 9.74
C ALA A 13 -12.82 -0.22 9.51
N ILE A 14 -12.64 -0.62 8.24
CA ILE A 14 -12.25 -1.97 7.80
C ILE A 14 -10.72 -2.14 7.71
N GLU A 15 -9.98 -1.07 7.41
CA GLU A 15 -8.51 -1.06 7.44
C GLU A 15 -7.96 -1.01 8.87
N LEU A 16 -8.78 -0.61 9.83
CA LEU A 16 -8.41 -0.40 11.22
C LEU A 16 -7.81 -1.63 11.93
N PRO A 17 -8.26 -2.88 11.68
CA PRO A 17 -7.66 -4.09 12.25
C PRO A 17 -6.45 -4.60 11.42
N PHE A 18 -6.38 -4.30 10.12
CA PHE A 18 -5.27 -4.70 9.23
C PHE A 18 -4.08 -3.72 9.29
N LEU A 19 -4.29 -2.58 9.93
CA LEU A 19 -3.28 -1.67 10.46
C LEU A 19 -2.67 -2.18 11.78
N LEU A 20 -3.21 -3.26 12.35
CA LEU A 20 -2.69 -3.87 13.57
C LEU A 20 -2.09 -5.24 13.22
N PRO A 21 -0.75 -5.39 13.21
CA PRO A 21 -0.19 -6.72 13.37
C PRO A 21 -0.62 -7.24 14.74
N GLU A 22 -1.20 -8.45 14.81
CA GLU A 22 -1.45 -9.12 16.09
C GLU A 22 -0.10 -9.25 16.82
N THR A 23 0.07 -8.37 17.81
CA THR A 23 1.19 -8.25 18.74
C THR A 23 2.59 -8.24 18.14
N ALA A 24 3.17 -7.04 18.05
CA ALA A 24 4.62 -6.86 18.18
C ALA A 24 4.99 -6.85 19.68
N PHE A 25 4.96 -8.00 20.35
CA PHE A 25 5.55 -8.11 21.68
C PHE A 25 7.03 -8.47 21.55
N ALA A 26 7.89 -7.57 22.03
CA ALA A 26 9.29 -7.85 22.31
C ALA A 26 9.38 -8.87 23.45
N ALA A 27 9.37 -10.16 23.11
CA ALA A 27 9.72 -11.24 24.02
C ALA A 27 10.91 -12.02 23.41
N SER A 28 11.94 -12.23 24.22
CA SER A 28 13.35 -12.44 23.86
C SER A 28 13.69 -13.45 22.75
N SER A 29 14.66 -13.01 21.92
CA SER A 29 15.70 -13.75 21.16
C SER A 29 15.30 -14.72 20.03
N GLY A 30 15.51 -14.29 18.76
CA GLY A 30 15.67 -15.16 17.58
C GLY A 30 15.52 -14.47 16.20
N ILE A 31 16.22 -14.96 15.16
CA ILE A 31 16.16 -14.49 13.74
C ILE A 31 14.71 -14.49 13.20
N ALA A 32 13.87 -15.42 13.67
CA ALA A 32 12.46 -15.50 13.33
C ALA A 32 11.64 -14.28 13.77
N GLN A 33 12.06 -13.57 14.82
CA GLN A 33 11.34 -12.41 15.34
C GLN A 33 11.56 -11.16 14.49
N VAL A 34 12.79 -10.98 14.00
CA VAL A 34 13.12 -9.91 13.05
C VAL A 34 12.31 -10.12 11.77
N GLU A 35 12.22 -11.35 11.28
CA GLU A 35 11.39 -11.67 10.12
C GLU A 35 9.91 -11.38 10.35
N ASN A 36 9.33 -11.81 11.47
CA ASN A 36 7.91 -11.55 11.77
C ASN A 36 7.65 -10.06 11.91
N PHE A 37 8.57 -9.31 12.52
CA PHE A 37 8.49 -7.86 12.59
C PHE A 37 8.49 -7.21 11.19
N PHE A 38 9.41 -7.62 10.31
CA PHE A 38 9.45 -7.11 8.93
C PHE A 38 8.18 -7.44 8.15
N LYS A 39 7.69 -8.69 8.24
CA LYS A 39 6.46 -9.12 7.56
C LYS A 39 5.24 -8.34 8.04
N ASN A 40 5.13 -8.12 9.34
CA ASN A 40 4.03 -7.39 9.97
C ASN A 40 4.04 -5.90 9.60
N VAL A 41 5.22 -5.26 9.65
CA VAL A 41 5.38 -3.85 9.29
C VAL A 41 5.16 -3.63 7.80
N SER A 42 5.76 -4.44 6.94
CA SER A 42 5.58 -4.32 5.49
C SER A 42 4.16 -4.66 5.05
N GLY A 43 3.52 -5.66 5.66
CA GLY A 43 2.13 -6.02 5.37
C GLY A 43 1.14 -4.91 5.74
N THR A 44 1.37 -4.25 6.88
CA THR A 44 0.57 -3.10 7.33
C THR A 44 0.74 -1.90 6.40
N LEU A 45 1.98 -1.61 5.97
CA LEU A 45 2.24 -0.49 5.08
C LEU A 45 1.70 -0.75 3.66
N ALA A 46 1.78 -1.99 3.19
CA ALA A 46 1.24 -2.41 1.91
C ALA A 46 -0.29 -2.29 1.84
N SER A 47 -1.00 -2.70 2.90
CA SER A 47 -2.46 -2.60 2.96
C SER A 47 -2.91 -1.14 2.85
N PHE A 48 -2.24 -0.25 3.59
CA PHE A 48 -2.55 1.17 3.59
C PHE A 48 -2.27 1.84 2.25
N VAL A 49 -1.11 1.56 1.64
CA VAL A 49 -0.77 2.10 0.32
C VAL A 49 -1.70 1.55 -0.75
N GLY A 50 -2.08 0.28 -0.67
CA GLY A 50 -3.03 -0.35 -1.58
C GLY A 50 -4.38 0.35 -1.57
N SER A 51 -4.94 0.57 -0.37
CA SER A 51 -6.21 1.29 -0.21
C SER A 51 -6.17 2.72 -0.73
N VAL A 52 -5.15 3.49 -0.34
CA VAL A 52 -5.00 4.88 -0.78
C VAL A 52 -4.76 4.95 -2.29
N GLY A 53 -3.98 4.03 -2.84
CA GLY A 53 -3.73 3.91 -4.28
C GLY A 53 -5.01 3.73 -5.08
N VAL A 54 -5.88 2.83 -4.63
CA VAL A 54 -7.19 2.58 -5.27
C VAL A 54 -8.07 3.83 -5.28
N ILE A 55 -8.12 4.59 -4.18
CA ILE A 55 -8.90 5.84 -4.11
C ILE A 55 -8.39 6.87 -5.12
N ILE A 56 -7.07 7.03 -5.22
CA ILE A 56 -6.46 7.99 -6.16
C ILE A 56 -6.72 7.55 -7.61
N LEU A 57 -6.75 6.24 -7.90
CA LEU A 57 -7.12 5.75 -9.22
C LEU A 57 -8.60 6.00 -9.54
N ILE A 58 -9.51 5.83 -8.58
CA ILE A 58 -10.94 6.13 -8.77
C ILE A 58 -11.14 7.61 -9.09
N ILE A 59 -10.48 8.50 -8.34
CA ILE A 59 -10.57 9.95 -8.55
C ILE A 59 -9.93 10.36 -9.88
N GLY A 60 -8.76 9.83 -10.20
CA GLY A 60 -8.07 10.05 -11.47
C GLY A 60 -8.87 9.56 -12.67
N GLY A 61 -9.48 8.38 -12.56
CA GLY A 61 -10.35 7.80 -13.58
C GLY A 61 -11.64 8.60 -13.78
N TYR A 62 -12.25 9.08 -12.68
CA TYR A 62 -13.42 9.96 -12.77
C TYR A 62 -13.08 11.30 -13.44
N MET A 63 -11.92 11.89 -13.11
CA MET A 63 -11.43 13.11 -13.75
C MET A 63 -11.10 12.89 -15.23
N TYR A 64 -10.60 11.71 -15.60
CA TYR A 64 -10.35 11.33 -17.00
C TYR A 64 -11.66 11.24 -17.80
N MET A 65 -12.67 10.56 -17.26
CA MET A 65 -13.99 10.41 -17.91
C MET A 65 -14.73 11.75 -18.04
N THR A 66 -14.58 12.66 -17.07
CA THR A 66 -15.25 13.97 -17.08
C THR A 66 -14.47 15.08 -17.78
N ALA A 67 -13.28 14.79 -18.32
CA ALA A 67 -12.43 15.80 -18.98
C ALA A 67 -13.04 16.34 -20.31
N SER A 68 -14.03 15.64 -20.88
CA SER A 68 -14.96 16.05 -21.95
C SER A 68 -14.43 17.07 -22.97
N GLY A 69 -13.22 16.85 -23.50
CA GLY A 69 -12.62 17.66 -24.58
C GLY A 69 -11.64 18.75 -24.15
N SER A 70 -11.42 18.97 -22.85
CA SER A 70 -10.37 19.88 -22.36
C SER A 70 -9.01 19.14 -22.26
N PRO A 71 -8.00 19.47 -23.08
CA PRO A 71 -6.71 18.78 -23.05
C PRO A 71 -6.01 18.94 -21.70
N GLU A 72 -6.19 20.09 -21.04
CA GLU A 72 -5.61 20.36 -19.72
C GLU A 72 -6.11 19.40 -18.62
N LYS A 73 -7.42 19.10 -18.57
CA LYS A 73 -7.96 18.15 -17.58
C LYS A 73 -7.58 16.71 -17.91
N LEU A 74 -7.45 16.39 -19.19
CA LEU A 74 -7.00 15.08 -19.64
C LEU A 74 -5.55 14.81 -19.23
N ASP A 75 -4.66 15.77 -19.47
CA ASP A 75 -3.25 15.64 -19.11
C ASP A 75 -3.04 15.63 -17.60
N LYS A 76 -3.83 16.42 -16.87
CA LYS A 76 -3.82 16.39 -15.41
C LYS A 76 -4.27 15.03 -14.86
N ALA A 77 -5.37 14.46 -15.37
CA ALA A 77 -5.85 13.14 -14.98
C ALA A 77 -4.81 12.03 -15.26
N LYS A 78 -4.19 12.07 -16.44
CA LYS A 78 -3.11 11.14 -16.82
C LYS A 78 -1.91 11.26 -15.90
N ASN A 79 -1.45 12.48 -15.60
CA ASN A 79 -0.33 12.67 -14.68
C ASN A 79 -0.68 12.18 -13.27
N THR A 80 -1.87 12.47 -12.76
CA THR A 80 -2.31 11.95 -11.45
C THR A 80 -2.31 10.43 -11.42
N MET A 81 -2.81 9.76 -12.47
CA MET A 81 -2.75 8.30 -12.57
C MET A 81 -1.32 7.76 -12.68
N LYS A 82 -0.42 8.42 -13.42
CA LYS A 82 0.99 8.03 -13.50
C LYS A 82 1.66 8.09 -12.12
N TRP A 83 1.49 9.20 -11.39
CA TRP A 83 2.06 9.36 -10.06
C TRP A 83 1.51 8.33 -9.07
N ALA A 84 0.22 8.01 -9.14
CA ALA A 84 -0.39 6.94 -8.36
C ALA A 84 0.19 5.55 -8.70
N ALA A 85 0.38 5.27 -9.99
CA ALA A 85 0.97 4.02 -10.46
C ALA A 85 2.45 3.89 -10.04
N PHE A 86 3.24 4.96 -10.13
CA PHE A 86 4.63 4.98 -9.65
C PHE A 86 4.70 4.74 -8.13
N GLY A 87 3.82 5.36 -7.34
CA GLY A 87 3.76 5.13 -5.89
C GLY A 87 3.48 3.67 -5.54
N MET A 88 2.51 3.04 -6.21
CA MET A 88 2.24 1.61 -6.02
C MET A 88 3.41 0.73 -6.47
N ALA A 89 4.02 1.04 -7.61
CA ALA A 89 5.16 0.28 -8.13
C ALA A 89 6.36 0.30 -7.17
N ILE A 90 6.66 1.46 -6.56
CA ILE A 90 7.75 1.60 -5.58
C ILE A 90 7.49 0.74 -4.35
N VAL A 91 6.26 0.73 -3.82
CA VAL A 91 5.93 -0.04 -2.62
C VAL A 91 5.98 -1.54 -2.88
N ILE A 92 5.48 -1.99 -4.03
CA ILE A 92 5.59 -3.40 -4.45
C ILE A 92 7.08 -3.78 -4.61
N GLY A 93 7.88 -2.91 -5.23
CA GLY A 93 9.32 -3.11 -5.40
C GLY A 93 10.07 -3.20 -4.07
N ALA A 94 9.75 -2.32 -3.11
CA ALA A 94 10.38 -2.31 -1.79
C ALA A 94 10.08 -3.61 -1.01
N ILE A 95 8.85 -4.12 -1.07
CA ILE A 95 8.47 -5.39 -0.43
C ILE A 95 9.19 -6.57 -1.10
N ALA A 96 9.27 -6.57 -2.43
CA ALA A 96 10.00 -7.61 -3.17
C ALA A 96 11.48 -7.65 -2.78
N LEU A 97 12.14 -6.50 -2.74
CA LEU A 97 13.54 -6.39 -2.33
C LEU A 97 13.76 -6.82 -0.87
N ALA A 98 12.89 -6.39 0.04
CA ALA A 98 12.96 -6.78 1.44
C ALA A 98 12.86 -8.32 1.61
N ASN A 99 11.96 -8.98 0.87
CA ASN A 99 11.81 -10.43 0.91
C ASN A 99 13.05 -11.17 0.36
N ILE A 100 13.71 -10.61 -0.65
CA ILE A 100 14.96 -11.16 -1.19
C ILE A 100 16.08 -11.08 -0.14
N ILE A 101 16.23 -9.93 0.52
CA ILE A 101 17.25 -9.73 1.56
C ILE A 101 17.03 -10.69 2.73
N VAL A 102 15.78 -10.84 3.19
CA VAL A 102 15.41 -11.80 4.24
C VAL A 102 15.69 -13.24 3.81
N SER A 103 15.38 -13.61 2.56
CA SER A 103 15.69 -14.95 2.04
C SER A 103 17.18 -15.26 2.00
N ILE A 104 18.00 -14.30 1.58
CA ILE A 104 19.46 -14.46 1.53
C ILE A 104 20.02 -14.55 2.95
N SER A 105 19.57 -13.68 3.86
CA SER A 105 19.99 -13.70 5.26
C SER A 105 19.72 -15.05 5.93
N LYS A 106 18.57 -15.66 5.66
CA LYS A 106 18.25 -17.02 6.14
C LYS A 106 19.22 -18.07 5.61
N GLN A 107 19.50 -18.07 4.30
CA GLN A 107 20.39 -19.07 3.70
C GLN A 107 21.85 -18.93 4.17
N SER A 108 22.27 -17.72 4.51
CA SER A 108 23.66 -17.45 4.91
C SER A 108 23.92 -17.54 6.41
N PHE A 109 22.91 -17.29 7.27
CA PHE A 109 23.08 -17.22 8.73
C PHE A 109 22.15 -18.16 9.53
N GLY A 110 21.29 -18.93 8.86
CA GLY A 110 20.37 -19.89 9.50
C GLY A 110 20.58 -21.33 9.02
N SER A 111 21.04 -22.20 9.94
CA SER A 111 20.47 -23.55 10.05
C SER A 111 19.06 -23.45 10.63
#